data_AF-A0A948B5A8-F1
#
_entry.id   AF-A0A948B5A8-F1
#
_cell.length_a   1.000
_cell.length_b   1.000
_cell.length_c   1.000
_cell.angle_alpha   90.00
_cell.angle_beta   90.00
_cell.angle_gamma   90.00
#
_symmetry.space_group_name_H-M   'P 1'
#
loop_
_entity.id
_entity.type
_entity.pdbx_description
1 polymer ?
#
loop_
_entity_poly.entity_id
_entity_poly.type
_entity_poly.pdbx_seq_one_letter_code
_entity_poly.pdbx_strand_id
1 'polypeptide(L)' 'MSKRTSLEILVLIVNSIGFAGYLFWLVFRSTRIFYTQDGVLYLLPCVPFFFVYAFILHRTKPAEPEEGT' A
#
# COMPACT_ATOMS: atom_id res chain seq x y z
N MET A 1 -13.67 19.26 -11.75
CA MET A 1 -12.96 18.31 -10.87
C MET A 1 -12.62 17.07 -11.68
N SER A 2 -11.33 16.77 -11.81
CA SER A 2 -10.84 15.61 -12.57
C SER A 2 -11.37 14.33 -11.92
N LYS A 3 -12.32 13.63 -12.56
CA LYS A 3 -12.95 12.40 -12.04
C LYS A 3 -11.90 11.33 -11.65
N ARG A 4 -10.72 11.37 -12.28
CA ARG A 4 -9.59 10.48 -11.99
C ARG A 4 -9.07 10.65 -10.56
N THR A 5 -8.95 11.89 -10.09
CA THR A 5 -8.45 12.18 -8.74
C THR A 5 -9.41 11.69 -7.65
N SER A 6 -10.72 11.80 -7.87
CA SER A 6 -11.72 11.29 -6.91
C SER A 6 -11.69 9.76 -6.78
N LEU A 7 -11.47 9.05 -7.89
CA LEU A 7 -11.31 7.59 -7.86
C LEU A 7 -10.00 7.18 -7.18
N GLU A 8 -8.89 7.88 -7.45
CA GLU A 8 -7.60 7.64 -6.80
C GLU A 8 -7.71 7.85 -5.28
N ILE A 9 -8.36 8.91 -4.84
CA ILE A 9 -8.62 9.18 -3.42
C ILE A 9 -9.48 8.05 -2.81
N LEU A 10 -10.54 7.62 -3.49
CA LEU A 10 -11.39 6.54 -3.00
C LEU A 10 -10.59 5.23 -2.86
N VAL A 11 -9.78 4.88 -3.86
CA VAL A 11 -8.91 3.70 -3.83
C VAL A 11 -7.92 3.80 -2.68
N LEU A 12 -7.29 4.96 -2.47
CA LEU A 12 -6.37 5.18 -1.35
C LEU A 12 -7.06 5.02 0.00
N ILE A 13 -8.26 5.56 0.17
CA ILE A 13 -9.03 5.43 1.42
C ILE A 13 -9.35 3.97 1.70
N VAL A 14 -9.90 3.25 0.72
CA VAL A 14 -10.25 1.83 0.88
C VAL A 14 -9.00 0.98 1.15
N ASN A 15 -7.91 1.22 0.43
CA ASN A 15 -6.63 0.55 0.63
C ASN A 15 -6.07 0.80 2.04
N SER A 16 -6.13 2.05 2.51
CA SER A 16 -5.66 2.44 3.84
C SER A 16 -6.47 1.79 4.95
N ILE A 17 -7.80 1.76 4.82
CA ILE A 17 -8.70 1.11 5.79
C ILE A 17 -8.45 -0.40 5.83
N GLY A 18 -8.34 -1.04 4.65
CA GLY A 18 -8.03 -2.47 4.56
C GLY A 18 -6.68 -2.80 5.18
N PHE A 19 -5.66 -1.99 4.91
CA PHE A 19 -4.33 -2.19 5.46
C PHE A 19 -4.30 -2.00 6.98
N ALA A 20 -4.91 -0.94 7.49
CA ALA A 20 -5.00 -0.69 8.93
C ALA A 20 -5.79 -1.80 9.66
N GLY A 21 -6.90 -2.25 9.08
CA GLY A 21 -7.67 -3.37 9.60
C GLY A 21 -6.87 -4.67 9.64
N TYR A 22 -6.09 -4.95 8.58
CA TYR A 22 -5.20 -6.10 8.52
C TYR A 22 -4.11 -6.04 9.59
N LEU A 23 -3.43 -4.89 9.73
CA LEU A 23 -2.41 -4.70 10.76
C LEU A 23 -2.99 -4.83 12.17
N PHE A 24 -4.16 -4.26 12.41
CA PHE A 24 -4.86 -4.39 13.69
C PHE A 24 -5.14 -5.87 14.01
N TRP A 25 -5.70 -6.61 13.05
CA TRP A 25 -5.94 -8.05 13.19
C TRP A 25 -4.65 -8.84 13.44
N LEU A 26 -3.59 -8.50 12.72
CA LEU A 26 -2.28 -9.14 12.82
C LEU A 26 -1.66 -8.96 14.23
N VAL A 27 -1.70 -7.73 14.74
CA VAL A 27 -1.22 -7.40 16.10
C VAL A 27 -2.04 -8.12 17.16
N PHE A 28 -3.36 -8.19 16.99
CA PHE A 28 -4.24 -8.82 17.99
C PHE A 28 -4.13 -10.34 18.00
N ARG A 29 -3.94 -10.96 16.84
CA ARG A 29 -3.92 -12.43 16.71
C ARG A 29 -2.55 -13.03 16.94
N SER A 30 -1.49 -12.25 16.81
CA SER A 30 -0.15 -12.80 16.67
C SER A 30 0.84 -12.13 17.60
N THR A 31 0.93 -12.66 18.81
CA THR A 31 1.98 -12.32 19.79
C THR A 31 3.32 -12.97 19.47
N ARG A 32 3.41 -13.88 18.47
CA ARG A 32 4.63 -14.65 18.12
C ARG A 32 5.09 -14.59 16.66
N ILE A 33 4.46 -13.78 15.80
CA ILE A 33 4.80 -13.61 14.37
C ILE A 33 6.27 -13.25 14.12
N PHE A 34 6.92 -12.48 14.99
CA PHE A 34 8.31 -12.06 14.75
C PHE A 34 9.36 -13.13 15.05
N TYR A 35 8.97 -14.28 15.62
CA TYR A 35 9.90 -15.32 16.07
C TYR A 35 9.80 -16.63 15.29
N THR A 36 8.86 -16.76 14.34
CA THR A 36 8.69 -17.98 13.55
C THR A 36 8.79 -17.69 12.06
N GLN A 37 9.32 -18.65 11.30
CA GLN A 37 9.49 -18.55 9.84
C GLN A 37 8.15 -18.29 9.11
N ASP A 38 7.05 -18.79 9.70
CA ASP A 38 5.68 -18.56 9.24
C ASP A 38 5.22 -17.10 9.39
N GLY A 39 5.90 -16.32 10.24
CA GLY A 39 5.68 -14.90 10.44
C GLY A 39 5.72 -14.09 9.15
N VAL A 40 6.61 -14.45 8.24
CA VAL A 40 6.78 -13.76 6.94
C VAL A 40 5.57 -13.97 6.04
N LEU A 41 4.88 -15.12 6.13
CA LEU A 41 3.67 -15.40 5.35
C LEU A 41 2.53 -14.48 5.77
N TYR A 42 2.46 -14.09 7.05
CA TYR A 42 1.51 -13.11 7.53
C TYR A 42 1.85 -11.67 7.11
N LEU A 43 3.05 -11.39 6.61
CA LEU A 43 3.38 -10.07 6.04
C LEU A 43 3.09 -10.00 4.55
N LEU A 44 2.88 -11.14 3.88
CA LEU A 44 2.66 -11.24 2.44
C LEU A 44 1.46 -10.41 1.95
N PRO A 45 0.33 -10.34 2.69
CA PRO A 45 -0.79 -9.46 2.33
C PRO A 45 -0.46 -7.97 2.39
N CYS A 46 0.62 -7.54 3.06
CA CYS A 46 1.05 -6.14 3.08
C CYS A 46 1.57 -5.67 1.72
N VAL A 47 2.16 -6.57 0.92
CA VAL A 47 2.77 -6.27 -0.38
C VAL A 47 1.79 -5.59 -1.35
N PRO A 48 0.58 -6.13 -1.62
CA PRO A 48 -0.37 -5.46 -2.51
C PRO A 48 -0.85 -4.10 -1.97
N PHE A 49 -0.96 -3.90 -0.64
CA PHE A 49 -1.31 -2.59 -0.09
C PHE A 49 -0.23 -1.54 -0.39
N PHE A 50 1.05 -1.90 -0.23
CA PHE A 50 2.17 -1.04 -0.61
C PHE A 50 2.23 -0.77 -2.12
N PHE A 51 1.92 -1.77 -2.93
CA PHE A 51 1.91 -1.63 -4.38
C PHE A 51 0.93 -0.55 -4.85
N VAL A 52 -0.26 -0.45 -4.25
CA VAL A 52 -1.25 0.60 -4.58
C VAL A 52 -0.69 2.00 -4.32
N TYR A 53 0.01 2.22 -3.21
CA TYR A 53 0.66 3.50 -2.93
C TYR A 53 1.78 3.79 -3.94
N ALA A 54 2.64 2.81 -4.23
CA ALA A 54 3.74 2.96 -5.18
C ALA A 54 3.22 3.29 -6.59
N PHE A 55 2.16 2.62 -7.03
CA PHE A 55 1.54 2.84 -8.34
C PHE A 55 0.97 4.25 -8.47
N ILE A 56 0.23 4.74 -7.46
CA ILE A 56 -0.35 6.09 -7.49
C ILE A 56 0.74 7.15 -7.41
N LEU A 57 1.77 6.94 -6.58
CA LEU A 57 2.90 7.86 -6.47
C LEU A 57 3.67 7.96 -7.79
N HIS A 58 3.90 6.82 -8.46
CA HIS A 58 4.55 6.78 -9.78
C HIS A 58 3.74 7.51 -10.86
N ARG A 59 2.41 7.44 -10.83
CA ARG A 59 1.56 8.21 -11.77
C ARG A 59 1.53 9.71 -11.50
N THR A 60 1.87 10.11 -10.28
CA THR A 60 1.87 11.51 -9.86
C THR A 60 3.23 12.18 -10.12
N LYS A 61 4.32 11.42 -10.28
CA LYS A 61 5.62 11.99 -10.65
C LYS A 61 5.51 12.58 -12.08
N PRO A 62 5.66 13.91 -12.26
CA PRO A 62 5.76 14.46 -13.59
C PRO A 62 7.02 13.89 -14.24
N ALA A 63 6.93 13.48 -15.51
CA ALA A 63 8.10 13.09 -16.29
C ALA A 63 9.11 14.24 -16.22
N GLU A 64 10.27 14.00 -15.61
CA GLU A 64 11.37 14.97 -15.68
C GLU A 64 11.71 15.10 -17.17
N PRO A 65 11.76 16.33 -17.72
CA PRO A 65 12.17 16.51 -19.09
C PRO A 65 13.61 15.98 -19.18
N GLU A 66 13.80 14.98 -20.03
CA GLU A 66 15.11 14.46 -20.41
C GLU A 66 15.99 15.66 -20.77
N GLU A 67 16.96 16.02 -19.91
CA GLU A 67 18.01 16.97 -20.26
C GLU A 67 18.82 16.34 -21.39
N GLY A 68 18.49 16.72 -22.62
CA GLY A 68 19.24 16.38 -23.80
C GLY A 68 20.69 16.84 -23.66
N THR A 69 21.60 15.87 -23.67
CA THR A 69 23.04 16.05 -23.90
C THR A 69 23.41 15.45 -25.24
#